data_AF-A0A4Q2VHA0-F1
#
_entry.id   AF-A0A4Q2VHA0-F1
#
_cell.length_a   1.000
_cell.length_b   1.000
_cell.length_c   1.000
_cell.angle_alpha   90.00
_cell.angle_beta   90.00
_cell.angle_gamma   90.00
#
_symmetry.space_group_name_H-M   'P 1'
#
loop_
_entity.id
_entity.type
_entity.pdbx_description
1 polymer ?
#
loop_
_entity_poly.entity_id
_entity_poly.type
_entity_poly.pdbx_seq_one_letter_code
_entity_poly.pdbx_strand_id
1 'polypeptide(L)'
;MANTLLGEPCKLDGVYGRPSAPEHREFASHFFRLAERWLAEGKIRNHPLEIRTGGLESVDSGLQDLRDGVVRGKKLVVPLNVGA
;
A
#
# COMPACT_ATOMS: atom_id res chain seq x y z
N MET A 1 3.96 2.17 11.57
CA MET A 1 5.26 1.52 11.29
C MET A 1 5.78 1.75 9.87
N ALA A 2 4.95 2.14 8.89
CA ALA A 2 5.40 2.34 7.51
C ALA A 2 6.68 3.21 7.41
N ASN A 3 6.68 4.42 7.98
CA ASN A 3 7.85 5.32 7.98
C ASN A 3 9.06 4.73 8.71
N THR A 4 8.84 4.11 9.87
CA THR A 4 9.94 3.57 10.68
C THR A 4 10.63 2.37 10.03
N LEU A 5 9.92 1.60 9.18
CA LEU A 5 10.54 0.55 8.35
C LEU A 5 11.52 1.13 7.32
N LEU A 6 11.31 2.39 6.91
CA LEU A 6 12.23 3.14 6.05
C LEU A 6 13.38 3.81 6.83
N GLY A 7 13.37 3.70 8.18
CA GLY A 7 14.32 4.37 9.06
C GLY A 7 13.92 5.82 9.39
N GLU A 8 12.72 6.24 9.00
CA GLU A 8 12.22 7.59 9.22
C GLU A 8 11.27 7.66 10.42
N PRO A 9 11.25 8.78 11.17
CA PRO A 9 10.24 8.98 12.21
C PRO A 9 8.84 9.14 11.60
N CYS A 10 7.81 8.71 12.34
CA CYS A 10 6.43 9.05 12.03
C CYS A 10 6.12 10.43 12.63
N LYS A 11 5.91 11.43 11.77
CA LYS A 11 5.68 12.84 12.16
C LYS A 11 4.18 13.22 12.25
N LEU A 12 3.31 12.24 12.49
CA LEU A 12 1.89 12.51 12.69
C LEU A 12 1.65 13.02 14.12
N ASP A 13 0.65 13.89 14.28
CA ASP A 13 0.34 14.49 15.56
C ASP A 13 -0.27 13.50 16.57
N GLY A 14 -0.17 13.85 17.85
CA GLY A 14 -0.77 13.12 18.96
C GLY A 14 -0.15 11.73 19.15
N VAL A 15 -0.99 10.74 19.37
CA VAL A 15 -0.59 9.36 19.72
C VAL A 15 0.06 8.59 18.56
N TYR A 16 0.03 9.13 17.35
CA TYR A 16 0.61 8.51 16.15
C TYR A 16 2.09 8.84 15.95
N GLY A 17 2.57 9.94 16.54
CA GLY A 17 3.95 10.38 16.44
C GLY A 17 4.90 9.39 17.12
N ARG A 18 5.94 8.95 16.39
CA ARG A 18 6.93 7.98 16.89
C ARG A 18 8.31 8.25 16.30
N PRO A 19 9.40 8.11 17.07
CA PRO A 19 10.75 8.23 16.54
C PRO A 19 11.05 7.10 15.54
N SER A 20 12.11 7.27 14.76
CA SER A 20 12.68 6.16 13.99
C SER A 20 13.22 5.09 14.94
N ALA A 21 13.24 3.85 14.46
CA ALA A 21 13.77 2.70 15.18
C ALA A 21 14.70 1.93 14.23
N PRO A 22 16.02 1.85 14.51
CA PRO A 22 16.98 1.12 13.69
C PRO A 22 16.57 -0.35 13.44
N GLU A 23 15.96 -0.98 14.44
CA GLU A 23 15.50 -2.37 14.40
C GLU A 23 14.41 -2.58 13.34
N HIS A 24 13.51 -1.59 13.17
CA HIS A 24 12.48 -1.64 12.13
C HIS A 24 13.12 -1.57 10.73
N ARG A 25 14.17 -0.76 10.58
CA ARG A 25 14.90 -0.64 9.30
C ARG A 25 15.64 -1.93 8.96
N GLU A 26 16.29 -2.54 9.94
CA GLU A 26 16.97 -3.83 9.78
C GLU A 26 15.98 -4.92 9.36
N PHE A 27 14.87 -5.06 10.10
CA PHE A 27 13.79 -5.99 9.76
C PHE A 27 13.28 -5.78 8.34
N ALA A 28 13.00 -4.54 7.94
CA ALA A 28 12.52 -4.21 6.60
C ALA A 28 13.50 -4.65 5.50
N SER A 29 14.81 -4.51 5.75
CA SER A 29 15.85 -4.88 4.78
C SER A 29 15.88 -6.38 4.46
N HIS A 30 15.47 -7.22 5.42
CA HIS A 30 15.33 -8.67 5.23
C HIS A 30 13.94 -9.01 4.68
N PHE A 31 12.90 -8.41 5.25
CA PHE A 31 11.51 -8.71 4.91
C PHE A 31 11.18 -8.40 3.44
N PHE A 32 11.56 -7.22 2.94
CA PHE A 32 11.21 -6.84 1.56
C PHE A 32 11.94 -7.69 0.51
N ARG A 33 13.21 -8.07 0.75
CA ARG A 33 13.93 -9.00 -0.15
C ARG A 33 13.27 -10.38 -0.19
N LEU A 34 12.77 -10.85 0.95
CA LEU A 34 12.06 -12.11 1.04
C LEU A 34 10.70 -12.05 0.33
N ALA A 35 9.94 -10.98 0.56
CA ALA A 35 8.66 -10.75 -0.08
C ALA A 35 8.78 -10.62 -1.61
N GLU A 36 9.77 -9.89 -2.11
CA GLU A 36 10.08 -9.77 -3.54
C GLU A 36 10.31 -11.14 -4.17
N ARG A 37 11.15 -11.98 -3.55
CA ARG A 37 11.39 -13.35 -4.03
C ARG A 37 10.11 -14.17 -4.05
N TRP A 38 9.29 -14.11 -2.99
CA TRP A 38 8.03 -14.86 -2.95
C TRP A 38 7.00 -14.39 -3.97
N LEU A 39 6.99 -13.10 -4.31
CA LEU A 39 6.17 -12.56 -5.39
C LEU A 39 6.66 -13.07 -6.76
N ALA A 40 7.98 -13.01 -7.00
CA ALA A 40 8.58 -13.51 -8.25
C ALA A 40 8.36 -15.02 -8.44
N GLU A 41 8.42 -15.80 -7.36
CA GLU A 41 8.14 -17.24 -7.36
C GLU A 41 6.63 -17.58 -7.40
N GLY A 42 5.74 -16.58 -7.31
CA GLY A 42 4.30 -16.78 -7.29
C GLY A 42 3.75 -17.47 -6.03
N LYS A 43 4.55 -17.55 -4.96
CA LYS A 43 4.16 -18.07 -3.64
C LYS A 43 3.21 -17.13 -2.90
N ILE A 44 3.34 -15.83 -3.17
CA ILE A 44 2.38 -14.81 -2.77
C ILE A 44 1.75 -14.25 -4.04
N ARG A 45 0.42 -14.12 -4.04
CA ARG A 45 -0.34 -13.51 -5.13
C ARG A 45 -1.11 -12.31 -4.60
N ASN A 46 -1.36 -11.34 -5.45
CA ASN A 46 -2.21 -10.20 -5.11
C ASN A 46 -3.65 -10.67 -4.81
N HIS A 47 -4.35 -9.85 -4.03
CA HIS A 47 -5.80 -9.99 -3.88
C HIS A 47 -6.47 -9.84 -5.26
N PRO A 48 -7.62 -10.52 -5.52
CA PRO A 48 -8.50 -10.19 -6.64
C PRO A 48 -8.61 -8.68 -6.88
N LEU A 49 -8.37 -8.24 -8.11
CA LEU A 49 -8.34 -6.83 -8.48
C LEU A 49 -9.66 -6.39 -9.10
N GLU A 50 -10.06 -5.16 -8.82
CA GLU A 50 -11.03 -4.40 -9.61
C GLU A 50 -10.32 -3.18 -10.18
N ILE A 51 -10.12 -3.17 -11.50
CA ILE A 51 -9.40 -2.09 -12.19
C ILE A 51 -10.42 -1.09 -12.71
N ARG A 52 -10.30 0.18 -12.31
CA ARG A 52 -11.15 1.28 -12.78
C ARG A 52 -10.39 2.24 -13.67
N THR A 53 -11.10 2.84 -14.61
CA THR A 53 -10.57 3.84 -15.54
C THR A 53 -10.90 5.25 -15.06
N GLY A 54 -10.27 6.27 -15.67
CA GLY A 54 -10.50 7.68 -15.34
C GLY A 54 -9.39 8.33 -14.52
N GLY A 55 -8.29 7.61 -14.24
CA GLY A 55 -7.14 8.18 -13.54
C GLY A 55 -7.51 8.76 -12.17
N LEU A 56 -6.79 9.79 -11.74
CA LEU A 56 -7.01 10.40 -10.43
C LEU A 56 -8.44 10.91 -10.21
N GLU A 57 -9.14 11.34 -11.27
CA GLU A 57 -10.53 11.82 -11.18
C GLU A 57 -11.49 10.74 -10.68
N SER A 58 -11.17 9.46 -10.92
CA SER A 58 -12.00 8.33 -10.47
C SER A 58 -11.73 7.89 -9.01
N VAL A 59 -10.74 8.48 -8.34
CA VAL A 59 -10.37 8.07 -6.97
C VAL A 59 -11.46 8.41 -5.97
N ASP A 60 -12.10 9.57 -6.09
CA ASP A 60 -13.12 10.02 -5.13
C ASP A 60 -14.35 9.11 -5.12
N SER A 61 -14.84 8.72 -6.30
CA SER A 61 -15.95 7.76 -6.41
C SER A 61 -15.54 6.37 -5.92
N GLY A 62 -14.30 5.94 -6.21
CA GLY A 62 -13.74 4.71 -5.67
C GLY A 62 -13.67 4.68 -4.14
N LEU A 63 -13.28 5.79 -3.52
CA LEU A 63 -13.28 5.93 -2.06
C LEU A 63 -14.70 5.91 -1.49
N GLN A 64 -15.67 6.51 -2.18
CA GLN A 64 -17.06 6.46 -1.75
C GLN A 64 -17.61 5.03 -1.76
N ASP A 65 -17.38 4.27 -2.83
CA ASP A 65 -17.79 2.86 -2.92
C ASP A 65 -17.13 1.97 -1.84
N LEU A 66 -15.90 2.28 -1.44
CA LEU A 66 -15.23 1.61 -0.32
C LEU A 66 -15.92 1.92 1.02
N ARG A 67 -16.33 3.18 1.25
CA ARG A 67 -17.07 3.59 2.47
C ARG A 67 -18.46 2.96 2.53
N ASP A 68 -19.15 2.90 1.40
CA ASP A 68 -20.49 2.34 1.27
C ASP A 68 -20.49 0.80 1.26
N GLY A 69 -19.30 0.17 1.30
CA GLY A 69 -19.14 -1.28 1.37
C GLY A 69 -19.56 -2.00 0.08
N VAL A 70 -19.54 -1.30 -1.05
CA VAL A 70 -19.82 -1.84 -2.39
C VAL A 70 -18.66 -2.73 -2.85
N VAL A 71 -17.42 -2.32 -2.61
CA VAL A 71 -16.23 -3.11 -2.93
C VAL A 71 -16.02 -4.17 -1.85
N ARG A 72 -16.20 -5.45 -2.21
CA ARG A 72 -16.07 -6.59 -1.29
C ARG A 72 -15.11 -7.63 -1.81
N GLY A 73 -14.17 -8.07 -0.97
CA GLY A 73 -13.23 -9.14 -1.31
C GLY A 73 -12.39 -8.82 -2.55
N LYS A 74 -12.14 -7.54 -2.83
CA LYS A 74 -11.33 -7.08 -3.96
C LYS A 74 -10.50 -5.88 -3.57
N LYS A 75 -9.36 -5.73 -4.23
CA LYS A 75 -8.56 -4.51 -4.17
C LYS A 75 -8.93 -3.61 -5.35
N LEU A 76 -9.45 -2.44 -5.03
CA LEU A 76 -9.70 -1.40 -6.01
C LEU A 76 -8.37 -0.80 -6.49
N VAL A 77 -8.16 -0.74 -7.80
CA VAL A 77 -6.96 -0.20 -8.45
C VAL A 77 -7.37 0.78 -9.53
N VAL A 78 -6.77 1.96 -9.50
CA VAL A 78 -6.96 3.01 -10.51
C VAL A 78 -5.61 3.28 -11.17
N PRO A 79 -5.40 2.85 -12.42
CA PRO A 79 -4.20 3.20 -13.16
C PRO A 79 -4.20 4.70 -13.42
N LEU A 80 -3.05 5.34 -13.21
CA LEU A 80 -2.82 6.66 -13.75
C LEU A 80 -2.75 6.52 -15.27
N ASN A 81 -3.51 7.32 -16.02
CA ASN A 81 -3.37 7.39 -17.47
C ASN A 81 -1.92 7.80 -17.76
N VAL A 82 -1.05 6.85 -18.07
CA VAL A 82 0.24 7.13 -18.68
C VAL A 82 -0.06 7.34 -20.15
N GLY A 83 -0.44 8.56 -20.51
CA GLY A 83 -0.36 9.00 -21.89
C GLY A 83 1.10 8.83 -22.32
N ALA A 84 1.34 7.92 -23.25
CA ALA A 84 2.57 7.86 -24.02
C ALA A 84 2.59 9.01 -25.03
#